data_AF-A0A8H4IJ10-F1
#
_entry.id   AF-A0A8H4IJ10-F1
#
_cell.length_a   1.000
_cell.length_b   1.000
_cell.length_c   1.000
_cell.angle_alpha   90.00
_cell.angle_beta   90.00
_cell.angle_gamma   90.00
#
_symmetry.space_group_name_H-M   'P 1'
#
loop_
_entity.id
_entity.type
_entity.pdbx_description
1 polymer ?
#
loop_
_entity_poly.entity_id
_entity_poly.type
_entity_poly.pdbx_seq_one_letter_code
_entity_poly.pdbx_strand_id
1 'polypeptide(L)'
;MAIFAYPPPPPPYNSSPPSTIRAPSRSRSLNPLPVRHRNRSLSIRSNKKDGSTDSYSGAKSAPKHRFTMASLRGMQQPELSKRLYKLIKSENHAIGAHETAGRERASVAAQLSEWGEATGDEAVSDVSDKLGVLMAEMAEQEDQFAQNLEDYRGVLKQIRNTESSVQPSRDHKAKVADEIAKLKYKEPSSTKIVQLEQELVRAEAQSLVAEAQLTNITRQKFKEAYDVHLAAVIERAEKQALLAKHARRVLNLLDDSPIVPGEAHPTYANESTGRDILNDAEDELRAWQPAYEPITSNAANLGAGAMPSVVGSRVGSSEYGGEVQQSPQVEGDVHPAYRGKVRSASGSSAGGERERQQQNPPYPVSEAESSVVA
;
A
#
# COMPACT_ATOMS: atom_id res chain seq x y z
N MET A 1 17.45 -52.67 -33.16
CA MET A 1 16.58 -53.17 -32.07
C MET A 1 16.90 -52.38 -30.82
N ALA A 2 16.03 -51.44 -30.45
CA ALA A 2 16.14 -50.66 -29.23
C ALA A 2 15.04 -51.13 -28.27
N ILE A 3 15.43 -51.55 -27.06
CA ILE A 3 14.52 -52.05 -26.03
C ILE A 3 14.19 -50.88 -25.10
N PHE A 4 12.93 -50.43 -25.13
CA PHE A 4 12.38 -49.46 -24.19
C PHE A 4 12.03 -50.18 -22.87
N ALA A 5 12.58 -49.70 -21.76
CA ALA A 5 12.19 -50.11 -20.41
C ALA A 5 11.14 -49.12 -19.86
N TYR A 6 9.96 -49.63 -19.49
CA TYR A 6 8.93 -48.88 -18.79
C TYR A 6 9.18 -48.86 -17.27
N PRO A 7 8.89 -47.76 -16.55
CA PRO A 7 8.93 -47.73 -15.09
C PRO A 7 7.67 -48.34 -14.44
N PRO A 8 7.76 -48.87 -13.20
CA PRO A 8 6.67 -49.56 -12.52
C PRO A 8 5.62 -48.61 -11.89
N PRO A 9 4.38 -49.09 -11.65
CA PRO A 9 3.27 -48.28 -11.13
C PRO A 9 3.31 -48.09 -9.59
N PRO A 10 2.70 -47.01 -9.06
CA PRO A 10 2.64 -46.72 -7.62
C PRO A 10 1.57 -47.56 -6.86
N PRO A 11 1.71 -47.72 -5.53
CA PRO A 11 0.82 -48.55 -4.71
C PRO A 11 -0.53 -47.88 -4.40
N PRO A 12 -1.58 -48.66 -4.02
CA PRO A 12 -2.94 -48.16 -3.87
C PRO A 12 -3.17 -47.41 -2.55
N TYR A 13 -3.95 -46.32 -2.62
CA TYR A 13 -4.43 -45.57 -1.46
C TYR A 13 -5.52 -46.33 -0.70
N ASN A 14 -5.36 -46.39 0.62
CA ASN A 14 -6.31 -46.99 1.54
C ASN A 14 -7.48 -46.02 1.80
N SER A 15 -8.70 -46.56 1.72
CA SER A 15 -9.98 -45.89 1.92
C SER A 15 -10.44 -45.98 3.38
N SER A 16 -10.89 -44.87 4.00
CA SER A 16 -12.20 -44.72 4.70
C SER A 16 -12.26 -43.57 5.74
N PRO A 17 -13.49 -43.08 6.10
CA PRO A 17 -13.80 -41.75 6.67
C PRO A 17 -14.37 -41.88 8.12
N PRO A 18 -15.35 -41.06 8.61
CA PRO A 18 -15.59 -39.61 8.63
C PRO A 18 -15.64 -39.04 10.08
N SER A 19 -15.78 -37.73 10.29
CA SER A 19 -16.36 -37.20 11.54
C SER A 19 -17.01 -35.83 11.38
N THR A 20 -18.33 -35.86 11.55
CA THR A 20 -19.32 -34.79 11.57
C THR A 20 -19.29 -34.05 12.90
N ILE A 21 -19.12 -32.71 12.93
CA ILE A 21 -19.75 -31.86 13.96
C ILE A 21 -20.24 -30.56 13.30
N ARG A 22 -21.57 -30.47 13.18
CA ARG A 22 -22.36 -29.32 12.79
C ARG A 22 -22.67 -28.50 14.05
N ALA A 23 -22.38 -27.20 14.04
CA ALA A 23 -22.89 -26.24 15.03
C ALA A 23 -23.72 -25.15 14.33
N PRO A 24 -24.79 -24.63 14.96
CA PRO A 24 -25.87 -23.95 14.26
C PRO A 24 -25.57 -22.47 13.97
N SER A 25 -26.00 -22.08 12.78
CA SER A 25 -26.07 -20.74 12.22
C SER A 25 -26.74 -19.73 13.14
N ARG A 26 -26.12 -18.57 13.30
CA ARG A 26 -26.83 -17.31 13.56
C ARG A 26 -26.97 -16.58 12.24
N SER A 27 -28.17 -16.67 11.68
CA SER A 27 -28.65 -15.90 10.54
C SER A 27 -28.48 -14.40 10.79
N ARG A 28 -27.72 -13.71 9.94
CA ARG A 28 -27.88 -12.27 9.75
C ARG A 28 -28.52 -12.06 8.39
N SER A 29 -29.83 -11.91 8.40
CA SER A 29 -30.64 -11.52 7.24
C SER A 29 -30.08 -10.24 6.64
N LEU A 30 -29.73 -10.28 5.35
CA LEU A 30 -29.52 -9.08 4.55
C LEU A 30 -30.89 -8.46 4.28
N ASN A 31 -31.23 -7.41 5.04
CA ASN A 31 -32.31 -6.53 4.65
C ASN A 31 -31.87 -5.72 3.42
N PRO A 32 -32.74 -5.53 2.42
CA PRO A 32 -32.44 -4.70 1.26
C PRO A 32 -32.34 -3.24 1.68
N LEU A 33 -31.25 -2.57 1.26
CA LEU A 33 -31.08 -1.14 1.48
C LEU A 33 -31.97 -0.33 0.51
N PRO A 34 -32.48 0.84 0.93
CA PRO A 34 -33.48 1.60 0.18
C PRO A 34 -32.87 2.31 -1.03
N VAL A 35 -33.59 2.24 -2.16
CA VAL A 35 -33.32 2.97 -3.39
C VAL A 35 -33.32 4.47 -3.10
N ARG A 36 -32.14 5.09 -3.10
CA ARG A 36 -32.00 6.56 -3.10
C ARG A 36 -32.08 7.05 -4.55
N HIS A 37 -33.25 7.57 -4.91
CA HIS A 37 -33.41 8.46 -6.06
C HIS A 37 -32.40 9.62 -5.97
N ARG A 38 -31.47 9.70 -6.93
CA ARG A 38 -30.65 10.91 -7.14
C ARG A 38 -31.01 11.53 -8.48
N ASN A 39 -31.73 12.63 -8.39
CA ASN A 39 -32.06 13.53 -9.48
C ASN A 39 -30.78 14.03 -10.16
N ARG A 40 -30.67 13.80 -11.47
CA ARG A 40 -29.73 14.49 -12.37
C ARG A 40 -30.09 15.97 -12.41
N SER A 41 -29.19 16.84 -11.97
CA SER A 41 -29.20 18.25 -12.38
C SER A 41 -27.94 18.54 -13.18
N LEU A 42 -28.12 18.61 -14.50
CA LEU A 42 -27.16 19.07 -15.49
C LEU A 42 -26.78 20.53 -15.21
N SER A 43 -25.55 20.81 -14.81
CA SER A 43 -25.06 22.20 -14.73
C SER A 43 -24.32 22.57 -16.02
N ILE A 44 -25.05 23.14 -16.97
CA ILE A 44 -24.48 23.91 -18.07
C ILE A 44 -24.17 25.29 -17.51
N ARG A 45 -22.89 25.60 -17.26
CA ARG A 45 -22.46 26.99 -17.03
C ARG A 45 -22.05 27.59 -18.37
N SER A 46 -23.01 28.24 -19.02
CA SER A 46 -22.79 29.20 -20.08
C SER A 46 -22.13 30.44 -19.48
N ASN A 47 -20.93 30.80 -19.94
CA ASN A 47 -20.36 32.10 -19.67
C ASN A 47 -20.41 32.92 -20.96
N LYS A 48 -21.42 33.80 -21.01
CA LYS A 48 -21.62 34.80 -22.06
C LYS A 48 -20.70 35.99 -21.78
N LYS A 49 -19.89 36.39 -22.75
CA LYS A 49 -19.31 37.74 -22.79
C LYS A 49 -19.36 38.23 -24.24
N ASP A 50 -20.26 39.18 -24.47
CA ASP A 50 -20.43 39.90 -25.73
C ASP A 50 -19.33 40.97 -25.89
N GLY A 51 -18.95 41.22 -27.15
CA GLY A 51 -18.49 42.53 -27.62
C GLY A 51 -17.20 42.57 -28.47
N SER A 52 -17.37 42.51 -29.80
CA SER A 52 -16.72 43.34 -30.87
C SER A 52 -15.17 43.45 -30.90
N THR A 53 -14.40 43.29 -31.98
CA THR A 53 -14.56 43.69 -33.39
C THR A 53 -13.39 43.08 -34.19
N ASP A 54 -13.62 42.74 -35.46
CA ASP A 54 -12.73 42.66 -36.63
C ASP A 54 -11.20 42.48 -36.47
N SER A 55 -10.64 41.43 -37.11
CA SER A 55 -9.78 41.58 -38.31
C SER A 55 -8.97 40.32 -38.64
N TYR A 56 -8.91 40.05 -39.94
CA TYR A 56 -8.01 39.14 -40.65
C TYR A 56 -6.56 39.14 -40.12
N SER A 57 -5.98 37.95 -39.89
CA SER A 57 -4.64 37.52 -40.35
C SER A 57 -4.03 36.43 -39.45
N GLY A 58 -3.37 35.46 -40.09
CA GLY A 58 -2.04 35.02 -39.66
C GLY A 58 -1.91 33.93 -38.57
N ALA A 59 -1.33 32.81 -39.03
CA ALA A 59 -0.39 31.95 -38.32
C ALA A 59 -0.92 30.89 -37.33
N LYS A 60 -0.65 29.62 -37.71
CA LYS A 60 -0.65 28.45 -36.83
C LYS A 60 0.31 28.68 -35.66
N SER A 61 -0.21 28.67 -34.44
CA SER A 61 0.57 28.71 -33.20
C SER A 61 0.42 27.38 -32.46
N ALA A 62 1.55 26.68 -32.30
CA ALA A 62 1.69 25.43 -31.55
C ALA A 62 1.26 25.58 -30.08
N PRO A 63 0.84 24.50 -29.40
CA PRO A 63 0.34 24.57 -28.04
C PRO A 63 1.46 25.00 -27.08
N LYS A 64 1.30 26.18 -26.46
CA LYS A 64 2.23 26.70 -25.45
C LYS A 64 2.19 25.79 -24.22
N HIS A 65 3.27 25.04 -23.99
CA HIS A 65 3.51 24.31 -22.76
C HIS A 65 3.49 25.27 -21.57
N ARG A 66 2.41 25.21 -20.80
CA ARG A 66 2.23 26.00 -19.59
C ARG A 66 3.09 25.37 -18.49
N PHE A 67 4.28 25.93 -18.26
CA PHE A 67 5.12 25.57 -17.12
C PHE A 67 4.37 25.89 -15.83
N THR A 68 3.81 24.87 -15.17
CA THR A 68 3.20 25.02 -13.86
C THR A 68 4.31 25.05 -12.79
N MET A 69 4.15 25.85 -11.74
CA MET A 69 5.09 25.93 -10.59
C MET A 69 5.36 24.57 -9.92
N ALA A 70 4.53 23.54 -10.18
CA ALA A 70 4.80 22.17 -9.78
C ALA A 70 6.08 21.58 -10.42
N SER A 71 6.53 22.11 -11.57
CA SER A 71 7.75 21.66 -12.25
C SER A 71 9.04 22.24 -11.63
N LEU A 72 8.96 23.41 -10.98
CA LEU A 72 10.11 24.06 -10.32
C LEU A 72 10.46 23.43 -8.96
N ARG A 73 9.49 22.81 -8.29
CA ARG A 73 9.74 22.07 -7.03
C ARG A 73 10.61 20.83 -7.20
N GLY A 74 10.74 20.31 -8.42
CA GLY A 74 11.66 19.21 -8.73
C GLY A 74 13.12 19.64 -8.91
N MET A 75 13.38 20.94 -9.13
CA MET A 75 14.72 21.47 -9.41
C MET A 75 15.54 21.68 -8.13
N GLN A 76 14.87 21.93 -7.00
CA GLN A 76 15.47 22.15 -5.67
C GLN A 76 15.70 20.86 -4.86
N GLN A 77 15.43 19.68 -5.42
CA GLN A 77 15.75 18.42 -4.75
C GLN A 77 17.27 18.19 -4.80
N PRO A 78 17.88 17.71 -3.71
CA PRO A 78 19.28 17.29 -3.75
C PRO A 78 19.51 16.21 -4.81
N GLU A 79 20.65 16.26 -5.50
CA GLU A 79 20.93 15.48 -6.72
C GLU A 79 20.68 13.97 -6.54
N LEU A 80 21.07 13.41 -5.39
CA LEU A 80 20.90 12.00 -5.07
C LEU A 80 19.41 11.59 -5.00
N SER A 81 18.55 12.43 -4.41
CA SER A 81 17.11 12.13 -4.24
C SER A 81 16.27 12.29 -5.50
N LYS A 82 16.80 12.96 -6.55
CA LYS A 82 16.04 13.27 -7.79
C LYS A 82 15.57 12.00 -8.51
N ARG A 83 16.43 10.96 -8.54
CA ARG A 83 16.13 9.71 -9.26
C ARG A 83 15.01 8.94 -8.57
N LEU A 84 15.12 8.75 -7.25
CA LEU A 84 14.09 8.08 -6.48
C LEU A 84 12.79 8.89 -6.42
N TYR A 85 12.87 10.23 -6.36
CA TYR A 85 11.70 11.09 -6.50
C TYR A 85 10.96 10.85 -7.82
N LYS A 86 11.69 10.74 -8.94
CA LYS A 86 11.09 10.42 -10.25
C LYS A 86 10.42 9.05 -10.23
N LEU A 87 11.05 8.04 -9.65
CA LEU A 87 10.45 6.71 -9.47
C LEU A 87 9.15 6.78 -8.67
N ILE A 88 9.16 7.37 -7.47
CA ILE A 88 7.98 7.55 -6.61
C ILE A 88 6.87 8.31 -7.33
N LYS A 89 7.23 9.28 -8.19
CA LYS A 89 6.26 10.00 -9.00
C LYS A 89 5.65 9.08 -10.06
N SER A 90 6.45 8.31 -10.79
CA SER A 90 5.94 7.35 -11.78
C SER A 90 5.01 6.30 -11.15
N GLU A 91 5.39 5.76 -9.98
CA GLU A 91 4.55 4.81 -9.23
C GLU A 91 3.17 5.39 -8.88
N ASN A 92 3.10 6.69 -8.54
CA ASN A 92 1.82 7.36 -8.30
C ASN A 92 0.90 7.37 -9.54
N HIS A 93 1.49 7.41 -10.74
CA HIS A 93 0.69 7.37 -11.98
C HIS A 93 0.21 5.94 -12.24
N ALA A 94 1.04 4.93 -11.97
CA ALA A 94 0.65 3.53 -12.06
C ALA A 94 -0.49 3.19 -11.08
N ILE A 95 -0.38 3.62 -9.82
CA ILE A 95 -1.45 3.47 -8.81
C ILE A 95 -2.75 4.08 -9.30
N GLY A 96 -2.72 5.33 -9.79
CA GLY A 96 -3.92 5.98 -10.33
C GLY A 96 -4.52 5.26 -11.55
N ALA A 97 -3.70 4.57 -12.34
CA ALA A 97 -4.18 3.73 -13.44
C ALA A 97 -4.91 2.48 -12.92
N HIS A 98 -4.41 1.83 -11.86
CA HIS A 98 -5.09 0.70 -11.22
C HIS A 98 -6.41 1.12 -10.57
N GLU A 99 -6.44 2.24 -9.83
CA GLU A 99 -7.69 2.79 -9.27
C GLU A 99 -8.73 3.08 -10.37
N THR A 100 -8.27 3.62 -11.51
CA THR A 100 -9.14 3.88 -12.65
C THR A 100 -9.64 2.58 -13.26
N ALA A 101 -8.76 1.59 -13.47
CA ALA A 101 -9.14 0.28 -13.98
C ALA A 101 -10.18 -0.42 -13.09
N GLY A 102 -10.04 -0.34 -11.76
CA GLY A 102 -11.03 -0.84 -10.81
C GLY A 102 -12.40 -0.17 -11.01
N ARG A 103 -12.46 1.17 -11.01
CA ARG A 103 -13.71 1.92 -11.22
C ARG A 103 -14.38 1.60 -12.57
N GLU A 104 -13.61 1.57 -13.65
CA GLU A 104 -14.13 1.23 -14.97
C GLU A 104 -14.64 -0.21 -15.03
N ARG A 105 -13.94 -1.17 -14.40
CA ARG A 105 -14.39 -2.56 -14.34
C ARG A 105 -15.71 -2.71 -13.57
N ALA A 106 -15.89 -1.99 -12.46
CA ALA A 106 -17.15 -1.97 -11.73
C ALA A 106 -18.30 -1.37 -12.56
N SER A 107 -18.02 -0.33 -13.36
CA SER A 107 -18.97 0.25 -14.30
C SER A 107 -19.37 -0.75 -15.39
N VAL A 108 -18.40 -1.46 -15.98
CA VAL A 108 -18.65 -2.51 -16.98
C VAL A 108 -19.47 -3.65 -16.40
N ALA A 109 -19.19 -4.05 -15.15
CA ALA A 109 -19.97 -5.08 -14.46
C ALA A 109 -21.45 -4.70 -14.33
N ALA A 110 -21.75 -3.47 -13.92
CA ALA A 110 -23.13 -2.98 -13.83
C ALA A 110 -23.82 -2.91 -15.19
N GLN A 111 -23.11 -2.45 -16.23
CA GLN A 111 -23.64 -2.38 -17.60
C GLN A 111 -23.93 -3.77 -18.17
N LEU A 112 -23.12 -4.78 -17.83
CA LEU A 112 -23.33 -6.16 -18.26
C LEU A 112 -24.66 -6.72 -17.73
N SER A 113 -24.92 -6.53 -16.43
CA SER A 113 -26.16 -6.98 -15.81
C SER A 113 -27.39 -6.23 -16.33
N GLU A 114 -27.29 -4.90 -16.50
CA GLU A 114 -28.37 -4.08 -17.09
C GLU A 114 -28.68 -4.52 -18.53
N TRP A 115 -27.64 -4.76 -19.34
CA TRP A 115 -27.83 -5.23 -20.71
C TRP A 115 -28.48 -6.61 -20.76
N GLY A 116 -28.05 -7.54 -19.91
CA GLY A 116 -28.61 -8.89 -19.89
C GLY A 116 -30.09 -8.92 -19.50
N GLU A 117 -30.50 -8.11 -18.52
CA GLU A 117 -31.93 -7.93 -18.19
C GLU A 117 -32.74 -7.41 -19.39
N ALA A 118 -32.18 -6.46 -20.15
CA ALA A 118 -32.84 -5.87 -21.31
C ALA A 118 -33.00 -6.83 -22.51
N THR A 119 -32.34 -7.99 -22.51
CA THR A 119 -32.51 -9.00 -23.58
C THR A 119 -33.86 -9.70 -23.55
N GLY A 120 -34.52 -9.76 -22.38
CA GLY A 120 -35.73 -10.54 -22.18
C GLY A 120 -35.52 -12.07 -22.21
N ASP A 121 -34.26 -12.52 -22.23
CA ASP A 121 -33.89 -13.93 -22.11
C ASP A 121 -33.50 -14.22 -20.65
N GLU A 122 -34.27 -15.08 -19.99
CA GLU A 122 -34.07 -15.44 -18.57
C GLU A 122 -32.69 -16.05 -18.30
N ALA A 123 -32.15 -16.85 -19.22
CA ALA A 123 -30.85 -17.49 -19.06
C ALA A 123 -29.72 -16.46 -19.19
N VAL A 124 -29.79 -15.61 -20.22
CA VAL A 124 -28.81 -14.53 -20.42
C VAL A 124 -28.86 -13.51 -19.28
N SER A 125 -30.07 -13.16 -18.82
CA SER A 125 -30.28 -12.27 -17.68
C SER A 125 -29.60 -12.80 -16.43
N ASP A 126 -29.87 -14.03 -16.01
CA ASP A 126 -29.24 -14.61 -14.81
C ASP A 126 -27.71 -14.76 -14.96
N VAL A 127 -27.23 -15.29 -16.09
CA VAL A 127 -25.79 -15.48 -16.33
C VAL A 127 -25.04 -14.14 -16.30
N SER A 128 -25.61 -13.09 -16.93
CA SER A 128 -25.01 -11.76 -16.94
C SER A 128 -25.01 -11.08 -15.57
N ASP A 129 -26.04 -11.30 -14.74
CA ASP A 129 -26.10 -10.82 -13.35
C ASP A 129 -24.98 -11.45 -12.52
N LYS A 130 -24.85 -12.78 -12.56
CA LYS A 130 -23.80 -13.51 -11.82
C LYS A 130 -22.39 -13.16 -12.31
N LEU A 131 -22.20 -12.98 -13.62
CA LEU A 131 -20.94 -12.46 -14.17
C LEU A 131 -20.66 -11.04 -13.70
N GLY A 132 -21.67 -10.18 -13.64
CA GLY A 132 -21.58 -8.83 -13.09
C GLY A 132 -21.06 -8.84 -11.65
N VAL A 133 -21.61 -9.70 -10.78
CA VAL A 133 -21.14 -9.86 -9.39
C VAL A 133 -19.65 -10.25 -9.34
N LEU A 134 -19.23 -11.25 -10.12
CA LEU A 134 -17.83 -11.69 -10.14
C LEU A 134 -16.88 -10.62 -10.72
N MET A 135 -17.32 -9.88 -11.75
CA MET A 135 -16.55 -8.78 -12.33
C MET A 135 -16.43 -7.58 -11.38
N ALA A 136 -17.48 -7.30 -10.61
CA ALA A 136 -17.45 -6.28 -9.56
C ALA A 136 -16.47 -6.67 -8.44
N GLU A 137 -16.44 -7.94 -8.04
CA GLU A 137 -15.44 -8.43 -7.08
C GLU A 137 -14.00 -8.33 -7.65
N MET A 138 -13.80 -8.63 -8.95
CA MET A 138 -12.51 -8.38 -9.62
C MET A 138 -12.13 -6.90 -9.67
N ALA A 139 -13.08 -5.98 -9.57
CA ALA A 139 -12.82 -4.55 -9.46
C ALA A 139 -12.37 -4.16 -8.04
N GLU A 140 -13.00 -4.73 -7.01
CA GLU A 140 -12.60 -4.54 -5.61
C GLU A 140 -11.17 -5.05 -5.36
N GLN A 141 -10.80 -6.21 -5.92
CA GLN A 141 -9.42 -6.71 -5.86
C GLN A 141 -8.40 -5.77 -6.53
N GLU A 142 -8.82 -4.98 -7.53
CA GLU A 142 -7.97 -3.97 -8.17
C GLU A 142 -7.77 -2.73 -7.28
N ASP A 143 -8.82 -2.31 -6.56
CA ASP A 143 -8.74 -1.21 -5.59
C ASP A 143 -7.84 -1.59 -4.40
N GLN A 144 -8.03 -2.79 -3.85
CA GLN A 144 -7.18 -3.31 -2.77
C GLN A 144 -5.70 -3.39 -3.18
N PHE A 145 -5.42 -3.77 -4.43
CA PHE A 145 -4.06 -3.75 -4.97
C PHE A 145 -3.49 -2.34 -5.05
N ALA A 146 -4.27 -1.36 -5.53
CA ALA A 146 -3.84 0.04 -5.57
C ALA A 146 -3.50 0.59 -4.18
N GLN A 147 -4.27 0.22 -3.15
CA GLN A 147 -3.97 0.58 -1.75
C GLN A 147 -2.63 -0.03 -1.29
N ASN A 148 -2.39 -1.31 -1.56
CA ASN A 148 -1.13 -1.98 -1.21
C ASN A 148 0.09 -1.37 -1.94
N LEU A 149 -0.09 -0.92 -3.18
CA LEU A 149 0.95 -0.19 -3.90
C LEU A 149 1.26 1.18 -3.27
N GLU A 150 0.27 1.86 -2.68
CA GLU A 150 0.54 3.10 -1.92
C GLU A 150 1.31 2.82 -0.62
N ASP A 151 1.09 1.69 0.04
CA ASP A 151 1.89 1.24 1.19
C ASP A 151 3.36 1.02 0.78
N TYR A 152 3.61 0.27 -0.29
CA TYR A 152 4.94 0.11 -0.91
C TYR A 152 5.60 1.46 -1.23
N ARG A 153 4.84 2.35 -1.87
CA ARG A 153 5.31 3.69 -2.24
C ARG A 153 5.61 4.54 -1.00
N GLY A 154 4.88 4.34 0.10
CA GLY A 154 5.14 4.89 1.42
C GLY A 154 6.53 4.53 1.93
N VAL A 155 6.95 3.28 1.77
CA VAL A 155 8.29 2.80 2.15
C VAL A 155 9.38 3.45 1.28
N LEU A 156 9.18 3.58 -0.04
CA LEU A 156 10.13 4.28 -0.91
C LEU A 156 10.31 5.76 -0.54
N LYS A 157 9.24 6.44 -0.11
CA LYS A 157 9.34 7.82 0.39
C LYS A 157 10.26 7.92 1.61
N GLN A 158 10.34 6.89 2.46
CA GLN A 158 11.24 6.87 3.61
C GLN A 158 12.70 6.88 3.15
N ILE A 159 13.07 6.05 2.15
CA ILE A 159 14.43 6.04 1.57
C ILE A 159 14.78 7.44 1.04
N ARG A 160 13.92 8.04 0.22
CA ARG A 160 14.15 9.40 -0.32
C ARG A 160 14.32 10.45 0.78
N ASN A 161 13.54 10.34 1.86
CA ASN A 161 13.65 11.26 2.99
C ASN A 161 15.01 11.12 3.69
N THR A 162 15.48 9.88 3.88
CA THR A 162 16.83 9.61 4.41
C THR A 162 17.91 10.17 3.49
N GLU A 163 17.81 9.94 2.17
CA GLU A 163 18.72 10.51 1.16
C GLU A 163 18.79 12.03 1.24
N SER A 164 17.65 12.68 1.46
CA SER A 164 17.56 14.14 1.61
C SER A 164 18.17 14.63 2.92
N SER A 165 17.99 13.87 4.02
CA SER A 165 18.48 14.22 5.34
C SER A 165 20.01 14.15 5.50
N VAL A 166 20.70 13.40 4.62
CA VAL A 166 22.17 13.29 4.62
C VAL A 166 22.85 14.46 3.90
N GLN A 167 22.13 15.19 3.05
CA GLN A 167 22.69 16.27 2.23
C GLN A 167 23.31 17.41 3.04
N PRO A 168 22.68 17.90 4.14
CA PRO A 168 23.31 18.92 4.98
C PRO A 168 24.69 18.51 5.52
N SER A 169 24.90 17.23 5.83
CA SER A 169 26.21 16.73 6.29
C SER A 169 27.26 16.77 5.18
N ARG A 170 26.87 16.43 3.93
CA ARG A 170 27.75 16.52 2.76
C ARG A 170 28.11 17.97 2.45
N ASP A 171 27.10 18.84 2.42
CA ASP A 171 27.26 20.27 2.12
C ASP A 171 28.14 20.95 3.18
N HIS A 172 27.96 20.61 4.46
CA HIS A 172 28.80 21.13 5.54
C HIS A 172 30.26 20.71 5.38
N LYS A 173 30.54 19.43 5.10
CA LYS A 173 31.90 18.94 4.85
C LYS A 173 32.56 19.65 3.66
N ALA A 174 31.84 19.77 2.54
CA ALA A 174 32.33 20.47 1.36
C ALA A 174 32.64 21.93 1.65
N LYS A 175 31.75 22.63 2.37
CA LYS A 175 31.94 24.03 2.75
C LYS A 175 33.19 24.23 3.61
N VAL A 176 33.43 23.38 4.62
CA VAL A 176 34.62 23.48 5.47
C VAL A 176 35.89 23.23 4.64
N ALA A 177 35.88 22.25 3.73
CA ALA A 177 37.00 21.98 2.84
C ALA A 177 37.31 23.17 1.90
N ASP A 178 36.28 23.80 1.33
CA ASP A 178 36.42 24.98 0.48
C ASP A 178 36.96 26.20 1.25
N GLU A 179 36.52 26.40 2.50
CA GLU A 179 37.04 27.46 3.37
C GLU A 179 38.53 27.25 3.70
N ILE A 180 38.96 26.02 3.96
CA ILE A 180 40.37 25.66 4.13
C ILE A 180 41.16 25.97 2.85
N ALA A 181 40.70 25.50 1.69
CA ALA A 181 41.40 25.72 0.42
C ALA A 181 41.56 27.22 0.12
N LYS A 182 40.50 28.00 0.35
CA LYS A 182 40.50 29.46 0.17
C LYS A 182 41.46 30.15 1.13
N LEU A 183 41.50 29.77 2.41
CA LEU A 183 42.43 30.33 3.39
C LEU A 183 43.87 29.94 3.11
N LYS A 184 44.15 28.69 2.72
CA LYS A 184 45.49 28.24 2.31
C LYS A 184 46.03 29.03 1.11
N TYR A 185 45.16 29.40 0.17
CA TYR A 185 45.55 30.19 -0.99
C TYR A 185 45.78 31.67 -0.66
N LYS A 186 44.90 32.30 0.15
CA LYS A 186 44.94 33.75 0.41
C LYS A 186 45.80 34.15 1.60
N GLU A 187 45.76 33.37 2.68
CA GLU A 187 46.36 33.70 3.98
C GLU A 187 46.98 32.44 4.61
N PRO A 188 48.08 31.90 4.05
CA PRO A 188 48.65 30.61 4.46
C PRO A 188 49.18 30.58 5.90
N SER A 189 49.45 31.73 6.52
CA SER A 189 49.91 31.86 7.91
C SER A 189 48.76 32.02 8.92
N SER A 190 47.50 31.96 8.48
CA SER A 190 46.34 32.16 9.34
C SER A 190 46.16 30.99 10.32
N THR A 191 46.08 31.29 11.62
CA THR A 191 45.84 30.29 12.69
C THR A 191 44.47 29.63 12.59
N LYS A 192 43.53 30.22 11.85
CA LYS A 192 42.21 29.66 11.54
C LYS A 192 42.26 28.39 10.70
N ILE A 193 43.34 28.18 9.95
CA ILE A 193 43.51 26.97 9.13
C ILE A 193 43.50 25.72 10.02
N VAL A 194 44.24 25.73 11.13
CA VAL A 194 44.30 24.59 12.06
C VAL A 194 42.94 24.31 12.71
N GLN A 195 42.17 25.36 13.01
CA GLN A 195 40.82 25.22 13.56
C GLN A 195 39.86 24.58 12.55
N LEU A 196 39.88 25.05 11.30
CA LEU A 196 39.05 24.49 10.24
C LEU A 196 39.48 23.06 9.86
N GLU A 197 40.77 22.73 9.93
CA GLU A 197 41.24 21.35 9.74
C GLU A 197 40.68 20.40 10.81
N GLN A 198 40.65 20.82 12.07
CA GLN A 198 40.01 20.04 13.14
C GLN A 198 38.49 19.94 12.95
N GLU A 199 37.84 21.01 12.48
CA GLU A 199 36.42 21.00 12.12
C GLU A 199 36.15 20.06 10.94
N LEU A 200 37.03 20.01 9.93
CA LEU A 200 36.91 19.11 8.80
C LEU A 200 36.96 17.65 9.25
N VAL A 201 37.88 17.28 10.14
CA VAL A 201 37.95 15.92 10.70
C VAL A 201 36.64 15.55 11.41
N ARG A 202 36.03 16.50 12.13
CA ARG A 202 34.73 16.29 12.78
C ARG A 202 33.61 16.13 11.74
N ALA A 203 33.57 16.98 10.71
CA ALA A 203 32.58 16.93 9.64
C ALA A 203 32.71 15.63 8.80
N GLU A 204 33.92 15.14 8.58
CA GLU A 204 34.20 13.86 7.94
C GLU A 204 33.66 12.68 8.75
N ALA A 205 33.91 12.65 10.07
CA ALA A 205 33.37 11.62 10.94
C ALA A 205 31.83 11.60 10.93
N GLN A 206 31.19 12.77 10.98
CA GLN A 206 29.73 12.88 10.88
C GLN A 206 29.21 12.43 9.51
N SER A 207 29.89 12.80 8.44
CA SER A 207 29.56 12.37 7.07
C SER A 207 29.65 10.85 6.95
N LEU A 208 30.69 10.20 7.51
CA LEU A 208 30.84 8.75 7.49
C LEU A 208 29.68 8.03 8.20
N VAL A 209 29.27 8.53 9.38
CA VAL A 209 28.11 7.97 10.09
C VAL A 209 26.84 8.14 9.27
N ALA A 210 26.59 9.34 8.74
CA ALA A 210 25.39 9.62 7.94
C ALA A 210 25.31 8.75 6.66
N GLU A 211 26.43 8.54 5.96
CA GLU A 211 26.49 7.64 4.78
C GLU A 211 26.25 6.17 5.16
N ALA A 212 26.80 5.71 6.28
CA ALA A 212 26.58 4.35 6.77
C ALA A 212 25.10 4.12 7.11
N GLN A 213 24.47 5.09 7.81
CA GLN A 213 23.04 5.06 8.11
C GLN A 213 22.19 5.06 6.86
N LEU A 214 22.49 5.91 5.88
CA LEU A 214 21.80 5.94 4.59
C LEU A 214 21.87 4.56 3.91
N THR A 215 23.06 3.95 3.88
CA THR A 215 23.26 2.64 3.25
C THR A 215 22.43 1.55 3.94
N ASN A 216 22.43 1.53 5.27
CA ASN A 216 21.70 0.52 6.05
C ASN A 216 20.19 0.69 5.91
N ILE A 217 19.68 1.92 6.05
CA ILE A 217 18.25 2.23 5.88
C ILE A 217 17.81 1.90 4.45
N THR A 218 18.59 2.28 3.45
CA THR A 218 18.25 2.01 2.05
C THR A 218 18.11 0.51 1.80
N ARG A 219 19.05 -0.31 2.28
CA ARG A 219 18.96 -1.78 2.12
C ARG A 219 17.75 -2.35 2.84
N GLN A 220 17.51 -1.95 4.09
CA GLN A 220 16.38 -2.41 4.88
C GLN A 220 15.06 -2.04 4.20
N LYS A 221 14.87 -0.76 3.87
CA LYS A 221 13.62 -0.25 3.33
C LYS A 221 13.39 -0.65 1.89
N PHE A 222 14.44 -0.86 1.09
CA PHE A 222 14.29 -1.42 -0.24
C PHE A 222 13.73 -2.83 -0.19
N LYS A 223 14.27 -3.67 0.70
CA LYS A 223 13.78 -5.03 0.93
C LYS A 223 12.33 -5.01 1.39
N GLU A 224 11.99 -4.12 2.32
CA GLU A 224 10.63 -3.95 2.83
C GLU A 224 9.64 -3.46 1.78
N ALA A 225 10.04 -2.51 0.95
CA ALA A 225 9.19 -1.98 -0.11
C ALA A 225 8.79 -3.10 -1.07
N TYR A 226 9.76 -3.85 -1.59
CA TYR A 226 9.49 -4.88 -2.59
C TYR A 226 8.84 -6.14 -2.01
N ASP A 227 9.00 -6.39 -0.71
CA ASP A 227 8.23 -7.40 0.00
C ASP A 227 6.72 -7.13 -0.09
N VAL A 228 6.31 -5.92 0.31
CA VAL A 228 4.92 -5.45 0.24
C VAL A 228 4.40 -5.46 -1.21
N HIS A 229 5.20 -4.95 -2.15
CA HIS A 229 4.80 -4.90 -3.56
C HIS A 229 4.57 -6.30 -4.14
N LEU A 230 5.51 -7.23 -3.96
CA LEU A 230 5.41 -8.55 -4.56
C LEU A 230 4.33 -9.41 -3.91
N ALA A 231 4.16 -9.31 -2.58
CA ALA A 231 3.05 -9.93 -1.87
C ALA A 231 1.69 -9.46 -2.43
N ALA A 232 1.54 -8.16 -2.67
CA ALA A 232 0.32 -7.59 -3.25
C ALA A 232 0.07 -8.07 -4.69
N VAL A 233 1.11 -8.22 -5.50
CA VAL A 233 1.01 -8.76 -6.87
C VAL A 233 0.53 -10.21 -6.85
N ILE A 234 1.10 -11.04 -5.96
CA ILE A 234 0.73 -12.46 -5.82
C ILE A 234 -0.73 -12.56 -5.39
N GLU A 235 -1.12 -11.86 -4.32
CA GLU A 235 -2.49 -11.86 -3.80
C GLU A 235 -3.50 -11.48 -4.89
N ARG A 236 -3.25 -10.36 -5.60
CA ARG A 236 -4.11 -9.90 -6.69
C ARG A 236 -4.24 -10.97 -7.78
N ALA A 237 -3.12 -11.54 -8.22
CA ALA A 237 -3.11 -12.51 -9.31
C ALA A 237 -3.88 -13.78 -8.96
N GLU A 238 -3.68 -14.31 -7.75
CA GLU A 238 -4.32 -15.54 -7.29
C GLU A 238 -5.83 -15.36 -7.10
N LYS A 239 -6.26 -14.26 -6.46
CA LYS A 239 -7.68 -13.95 -6.28
C LYS A 239 -8.38 -13.66 -7.60
N GLN A 240 -7.74 -12.95 -8.53
CA GLN A 240 -8.31 -12.74 -9.88
C GLN A 240 -8.40 -14.05 -10.67
N ALA A 241 -7.42 -14.94 -10.55
CA ALA A 241 -7.46 -16.24 -11.21
C ALA A 241 -8.60 -17.12 -10.68
N LEU A 242 -8.84 -17.09 -9.37
CA LEU A 242 -9.96 -17.78 -8.72
C LEU A 242 -11.31 -17.25 -9.24
N LEU A 243 -11.52 -15.93 -9.20
CA LEU A 243 -12.74 -15.30 -9.71
C LEU A 243 -12.99 -15.61 -11.18
N ALA A 244 -11.95 -15.56 -12.01
CA ALA A 244 -12.04 -15.89 -13.43
C ALA A 244 -12.44 -17.36 -13.67
N LYS A 245 -11.96 -18.30 -12.84
CA LYS A 245 -12.37 -19.71 -12.93
C LYS A 245 -13.85 -19.89 -12.64
N HIS A 246 -14.38 -19.24 -11.60
CA HIS A 246 -15.81 -19.30 -11.29
C HIS A 246 -16.66 -18.58 -12.33
N ALA A 247 -16.20 -17.46 -12.89
CA ALA A 247 -16.88 -16.79 -14.01
C ALA A 247 -17.03 -17.71 -15.23
N ARG A 248 -16.01 -18.53 -15.52
CA ARG A 248 -16.11 -19.56 -16.56
C ARG A 248 -17.08 -20.70 -16.21
N ARG A 249 -17.22 -21.05 -14.93
CA ARG A 249 -18.26 -22.01 -14.50
C ARG A 249 -19.67 -21.45 -14.73
N VAL A 250 -19.88 -20.16 -14.45
CA VAL A 250 -21.16 -19.48 -14.72
C VAL A 250 -21.50 -19.52 -16.21
N LEU A 251 -20.53 -19.32 -17.10
CA LEU A 251 -20.77 -19.41 -18.56
C LEU A 251 -21.29 -20.79 -19.01
N ASN A 252 -20.91 -21.87 -18.34
CA ASN A 252 -21.40 -23.21 -18.67
C ASN A 252 -22.88 -23.45 -18.30
N LEU A 253 -23.53 -22.48 -17.64
CA LEU A 253 -24.97 -22.54 -17.35
C LEU A 253 -25.84 -22.10 -18.52
N LEU A 254 -25.24 -21.43 -19.51
CA LEU A 254 -25.90 -20.97 -20.72
C LEU A 254 -25.84 -22.05 -21.79
N ASP A 255 -27.01 -22.48 -22.27
CA ASP A 255 -27.13 -23.38 -23.43
C ASP A 255 -27.08 -22.55 -24.72
N ASP A 256 -26.05 -22.76 -25.53
CA ASP A 256 -25.83 -22.08 -26.82
C ASP A 256 -26.37 -22.89 -28.02
N SER A 257 -27.15 -23.95 -27.76
CA SER A 257 -27.77 -24.76 -28.80
C SER A 257 -28.68 -23.90 -29.70
N PRO A 258 -28.50 -23.92 -31.03
CA PRO A 258 -29.30 -23.12 -31.94
C PRO A 258 -30.74 -23.63 -31.99
N ILE A 259 -31.71 -22.70 -32.03
CA ILE A 259 -33.14 -23.01 -32.18
C ILE A 259 -33.61 -22.82 -33.62
N VAL A 260 -34.64 -23.56 -34.02
CA VAL A 260 -35.32 -23.36 -35.30
C VAL A 260 -36.19 -22.10 -35.22
N PRO A 261 -36.25 -21.25 -36.27
CA PRO A 261 -37.12 -20.09 -36.28
C PRO A 261 -38.58 -20.45 -35.95
N GLY A 262 -39.13 -19.84 -34.90
CA GLY A 262 -40.49 -20.10 -34.41
C GLY A 262 -40.57 -21.04 -33.21
N GLU A 263 -39.47 -21.72 -32.85
CA GLU A 263 -39.35 -22.45 -31.58
C GLU A 263 -38.86 -21.52 -30.47
N ALA A 264 -39.20 -21.84 -29.22
CA ALA A 264 -38.71 -21.13 -28.04
C ALA A 264 -37.55 -21.92 -27.41
N HIS A 265 -36.62 -21.22 -26.77
CA HIS A 265 -35.60 -21.86 -25.94
C HIS A 265 -36.24 -22.63 -24.77
N PRO A 266 -35.59 -23.70 -24.29
CA PRO A 266 -36.00 -24.38 -23.06
C PRO A 266 -36.06 -23.41 -21.86
N THR A 267 -36.93 -23.69 -20.90
CA THR A 267 -37.01 -22.89 -19.67
C THR A 267 -35.71 -22.98 -18.90
N TYR A 268 -35.18 -21.82 -18.49
CA TYR A 268 -33.97 -21.74 -17.69
C TYR A 268 -34.20 -22.29 -16.27
N ALA A 269 -33.34 -23.22 -15.82
CA ALA A 269 -33.44 -23.88 -14.52
C ALA A 269 -32.17 -23.79 -13.65
N ASN A 270 -31.11 -23.14 -14.16
CA ASN A 270 -29.78 -23.15 -13.54
C ASN A 270 -29.56 -22.02 -12.51
N GLU A 271 -30.59 -21.25 -12.17
CA GLU A 271 -30.49 -20.12 -11.24
C GLU A 271 -29.96 -20.53 -9.85
N SER A 272 -30.32 -21.72 -9.35
CA SER A 272 -29.80 -22.26 -8.09
C SER A 272 -28.30 -22.60 -8.19
N THR A 273 -27.91 -23.31 -9.24
CA THR A 273 -26.51 -23.64 -9.55
C THR A 273 -25.64 -22.38 -9.69
N GLY A 274 -26.16 -21.33 -10.31
CA GLY A 274 -25.47 -20.03 -10.42
C GLY A 274 -25.18 -19.38 -9.07
N ARG A 275 -26.14 -19.45 -8.12
CA ARG A 275 -25.93 -18.99 -6.75
C ARG A 275 -24.87 -19.82 -6.01
N ASP A 276 -24.88 -21.13 -6.20
CA ASP A 276 -23.89 -22.02 -5.58
C ASP A 276 -22.47 -21.71 -6.07
N ILE A 277 -22.29 -21.39 -7.37
CA ILE A 277 -20.99 -20.95 -7.90
C ILE A 277 -20.51 -19.65 -7.25
N LEU A 278 -21.40 -18.70 -6.97
CA LEU A 278 -21.03 -17.47 -6.26
C LEU A 278 -20.63 -17.75 -4.81
N ASN A 279 -21.34 -18.64 -4.12
CA ASN A 279 -21.01 -19.04 -2.76
C ASN A 279 -19.64 -19.73 -2.72
N ASP A 280 -19.35 -20.64 -3.67
CA ASP A 280 -18.04 -21.27 -3.81
C ASP A 280 -16.93 -20.21 -4.00
N ALA A 281 -17.17 -19.21 -4.86
CA ALA A 281 -16.20 -18.14 -5.09
C ALA A 281 -15.95 -17.31 -3.83
N GLU A 282 -17.00 -16.97 -3.08
CA GLU A 282 -16.91 -16.23 -1.82
C GLU A 282 -16.13 -17.03 -0.76
N ASP A 283 -16.42 -18.31 -0.61
CA ASP A 283 -15.78 -19.18 0.36
C ASP A 283 -14.30 -19.43 0.03
N GLU A 284 -13.96 -19.65 -1.25
CA GLU A 284 -12.56 -19.77 -1.66
C GLU A 284 -11.80 -18.44 -1.49
N LEU A 285 -12.42 -17.29 -1.77
CA LEU A 285 -11.82 -15.97 -1.50
C LEU A 285 -11.56 -15.74 -0.01
N ARG A 286 -12.50 -16.15 0.86
CA ARG A 286 -12.34 -16.08 2.32
C ARG A 286 -11.27 -17.04 2.83
N ALA A 287 -11.16 -18.21 2.23
CA ALA A 287 -10.20 -19.24 2.60
C ALA A 287 -8.79 -18.96 2.06
N TRP A 288 -8.63 -18.05 1.09
CA TRP A 288 -7.33 -17.69 0.54
C TRP A 288 -6.37 -17.23 1.64
N GLN A 289 -5.15 -17.74 1.60
CA GLN A 289 -4.07 -17.36 2.49
C GLN A 289 -2.78 -17.14 1.69
N PRO A 290 -1.92 -16.21 2.12
CA PRO A 290 -0.62 -16.01 1.50
C PRO A 290 0.23 -17.29 1.52
N ALA A 291 0.69 -17.73 0.34
CA ALA A 291 1.51 -18.93 0.18
C ALA A 291 2.81 -18.62 -0.58
N TYR A 292 3.69 -17.82 0.04
CA TYR A 292 5.00 -17.49 -0.51
C TYR A 292 6.08 -17.50 0.58
N GLU A 293 7.33 -17.73 0.17
CA GLU A 293 8.46 -17.81 1.10
C GLU A 293 8.69 -16.47 1.81
N PRO A 294 8.79 -16.46 3.16
CA PRO A 294 9.10 -15.25 3.89
C PRO A 294 10.45 -14.67 3.47
N ILE A 295 10.47 -13.37 3.21
CA ILE A 295 11.71 -12.68 2.92
C ILE A 295 12.56 -12.61 4.21
N THR A 296 13.79 -13.15 4.19
CA THR A 296 14.68 -13.15 5.37
C THR A 296 15.15 -11.73 5.73
N SER A 297 15.17 -11.30 6.99
CA SER A 297 15.66 -9.96 7.32
C SER A 297 16.63 -9.93 8.48
N ASN A 298 17.87 -9.52 8.21
CA ASN A 298 18.86 -9.23 9.25
C ASN A 298 18.73 -7.78 9.79
N ALA A 299 17.67 -7.06 9.40
CA ALA A 299 17.45 -5.69 9.83
C ALA A 299 17.13 -5.59 11.34
N ALA A 300 16.73 -6.68 11.99
CA ALA A 300 16.60 -6.76 13.45
C ALA A 300 17.94 -6.48 14.18
N ASN A 301 19.08 -6.69 13.49
CA ASN A 301 20.41 -6.38 14.04
C ASN A 301 20.78 -4.89 13.92
N LEU A 302 19.93 -4.04 13.35
CA LEU A 302 20.12 -2.59 13.31
C LEU A 302 19.65 -1.98 14.64
N GLY A 303 20.58 -1.40 15.39
CA GLY A 303 20.30 -0.64 16.61
C GLY A 303 19.74 0.76 16.31
N ALA A 304 19.62 1.57 17.37
CA ALA A 304 19.15 2.95 17.26
C ALA A 304 19.95 3.73 16.20
N GLY A 305 19.23 4.39 15.28
CA GLY A 305 19.84 5.15 14.20
C GLY A 305 20.41 4.30 13.06
N ALA A 306 19.97 3.06 12.86
CA ALA A 306 20.38 2.21 11.74
C ALA A 306 21.88 1.93 11.66
N MET A 307 22.56 1.92 12.80
CA MET A 307 23.90 1.38 12.95
C MET A 307 23.81 -0.05 13.46
N PRO A 308 24.77 -0.95 13.15
CA PRO A 308 24.76 -2.30 13.70
C PRO A 308 24.73 -2.22 15.23
N SER A 309 23.76 -2.92 15.83
CA SER A 309 23.78 -3.17 17.27
C SER A 309 25.03 -3.99 17.54
N VAL A 310 25.93 -3.49 18.39
CA VAL A 310 27.15 -4.23 18.74
C VAL A 310 26.71 -5.50 19.46
N VAL A 311 26.66 -6.61 18.74
CA VAL A 311 26.55 -7.94 19.33
C VAL A 311 27.88 -8.19 20.04
N GLY A 312 27.90 -7.89 21.34
CA GLY A 312 28.88 -8.31 22.33
C GLY A 312 30.32 -8.49 21.85
N SER A 313 31.09 -7.41 21.79
CA SER A 313 32.52 -7.52 22.07
C SER A 313 32.68 -8.06 23.50
N ARG A 314 32.91 -9.37 23.64
CA ARG A 314 33.52 -9.95 24.84
C ARG A 314 34.96 -9.44 24.92
N VAL A 315 35.14 -8.21 25.39
CA VAL A 315 36.40 -7.78 25.97
C VAL A 315 36.40 -8.30 27.40
N GLY A 316 37.28 -9.26 27.66
CA GLY A 316 37.41 -9.90 28.96
C GLY A 316 37.78 -8.89 30.04
N SER A 317 36.93 -8.79 31.05
CA SER A 317 37.30 -8.27 32.36
C SER A 317 36.55 -9.06 33.42
N SER A 318 37.35 -9.71 34.26
CA SER A 318 37.05 -10.33 35.55
C SER A 318 35.98 -11.42 35.63
N GLU A 319 36.51 -12.64 35.66
CA GLU A 319 36.03 -13.85 36.32
C GLU A 319 35.41 -13.59 37.71
N TYR A 320 34.14 -13.98 37.88
CA TYR A 320 33.59 -14.72 39.05
C TYR A 320 32.23 -15.32 38.65
N GLY A 321 32.04 -16.60 38.95
CA GLY A 321 31.14 -17.51 38.23
C GLY A 321 29.65 -17.49 38.56
N GLY A 322 28.89 -18.21 37.74
CA GLY A 322 27.48 -18.54 37.96
C GLY A 322 26.75 -18.96 36.68
N GLU A 323 26.45 -20.26 36.59
CA GLU A 323 25.45 -20.95 35.75
C GLU A 323 25.45 -20.83 34.21
N VAL A 324 25.63 -22.00 33.60
CA VAL A 324 25.39 -22.28 32.18
C VAL A 324 23.88 -22.35 31.96
N GLN A 325 23.31 -21.37 31.27
CA GLN A 325 21.99 -21.50 30.65
C GLN A 325 22.15 -21.47 29.12
N GLN A 326 21.70 -22.56 28.52
CA GLN A 326 21.72 -22.86 27.09
C GLN A 326 21.02 -21.75 26.29
N SER A 327 21.74 -21.14 25.34
CA SER A 327 21.17 -20.18 24.39
C SER A 327 20.10 -20.85 23.52
N PRO A 328 18.91 -20.24 23.32
CA PRO A 328 18.06 -20.65 22.21
C PRO A 328 18.73 -20.22 20.90
N GLN A 329 18.70 -21.10 19.91
CA GLN A 329 19.10 -20.80 18.54
C GLN A 329 18.32 -19.57 18.05
N VAL A 330 19.04 -18.60 17.45
CA VAL A 330 18.44 -17.43 16.81
C VAL A 330 17.72 -17.91 15.55
N GLU A 331 16.44 -18.23 15.71
CA GLU A 331 15.50 -18.42 14.62
C GLU A 331 15.31 -17.08 13.92
N GLY A 332 15.49 -17.04 12.60
CA GLY A 332 15.54 -15.79 11.84
C GLY A 332 14.26 -14.97 12.00
N ASP A 333 14.40 -13.74 12.50
CA ASP A 333 13.28 -12.83 12.67
C ASP A 333 12.59 -12.57 11.33
N VAL A 334 11.29 -12.84 11.30
CA VAL A 334 10.42 -12.61 10.14
C VAL A 334 10.46 -11.13 9.77
N HIS A 335 10.58 -10.84 8.48
CA HIS A 335 10.71 -9.47 7.97
C HIS A 335 9.58 -8.54 8.48
N PRO A 336 9.85 -7.26 8.82
CA PRO A 336 8.89 -6.38 9.51
C PRO A 336 7.52 -6.22 8.84
N ALA A 337 7.43 -6.44 7.52
CA ALA A 337 6.15 -6.42 6.79
C ALA A 337 5.18 -7.55 7.24
N TYR A 338 5.70 -8.64 7.81
CA TYR A 338 4.94 -9.80 8.29
C TYR A 338 4.67 -9.77 9.79
N ARG A 339 5.18 -8.78 10.52
CA ARG A 339 4.88 -8.59 11.94
C ARG A 339 3.46 -8.01 12.03
N GLY A 340 2.49 -8.92 12.02
CA GLY A 340 1.08 -8.65 11.71
C GLY A 340 0.47 -7.39 12.35
N LYS A 341 -0.49 -6.82 11.62
CA LYS A 341 -1.55 -5.92 12.11
C LYS A 341 -2.38 -6.64 13.19
N VAL A 342 -1.82 -6.88 14.37
CA VAL A 342 -2.60 -7.28 15.55
C VAL A 342 -3.18 -6.01 16.17
N ARG A 343 -4.31 -5.56 15.62
CA ARG A 343 -5.18 -4.61 16.32
C ARG A 343 -5.94 -5.38 17.40
N SER A 344 -5.39 -5.40 18.62
CA SER A 344 -6.18 -5.53 19.85
C SER A 344 -6.98 -4.21 20.02
N ALA A 345 -8.23 -4.15 20.49
CA ALA A 345 -9.04 -5.14 21.19
C ALA A 345 -10.53 -4.76 21.11
N SER A 346 -11.39 -5.77 21.16
CA SER A 346 -12.69 -5.68 21.84
C SER A 346 -12.49 -5.58 23.36
N GLY A 347 -13.27 -4.74 24.05
CA GLY A 347 -13.33 -4.72 25.51
C GLY A 347 -14.28 -3.66 26.06
N SER A 348 -15.58 -3.95 26.08
CA SER A 348 -16.57 -3.22 26.88
C SER A 348 -16.39 -3.53 28.36
N SER A 349 -16.47 -2.51 29.23
CA SER A 349 -17.04 -2.66 30.58
C SER A 349 -17.65 -1.34 31.04
N ALA A 350 -18.73 -1.47 31.81
CA ALA A 350 -19.74 -0.46 32.10
C ALA A 350 -19.48 0.31 33.40
N GLY A 351 -20.10 1.49 33.50
CA GLY A 351 -20.75 2.00 34.72
C GLY A 351 -19.89 2.82 35.69
N GLY A 352 -20.27 4.09 35.90
CA GLY A 352 -19.83 4.88 37.05
C GLY A 352 -19.90 6.40 36.83
N GLU A 353 -21.09 6.99 37.02
CA GLU A 353 -21.26 8.44 37.20
C GLU A 353 -20.43 8.95 38.40
N ARG A 354 -19.79 10.12 38.27
CA ARG A 354 -19.61 11.08 39.36
C ARG A 354 -19.14 12.45 38.88
N GLU A 355 -19.55 13.42 39.68
CA GLU A 355 -19.79 14.82 39.40
C GLU A 355 -18.56 15.72 39.17
N ARG A 356 -18.89 16.87 38.57
CA ARG A 356 -18.09 18.08 38.44
C ARG A 356 -17.61 18.59 39.80
N GLN A 357 -16.36 19.04 39.87
CA GLN A 357 -16.01 20.22 40.66
C GLN A 357 -14.88 21.00 39.99
N GLN A 358 -15.21 22.25 39.67
CA GLN A 358 -14.30 23.34 39.31
C GLN A 358 -13.58 23.81 40.57
N GLN A 359 -12.27 24.03 40.50
CA GLN A 359 -11.60 25.01 41.35
C GLN A 359 -10.56 25.78 40.52
N ASN A 360 -10.75 27.10 40.51
CA ASN A 360 -9.96 28.13 39.81
C ASN A 360 -8.55 28.28 40.40
N PRO A 361 -7.53 28.67 39.60
CA PRO A 361 -6.36 29.44 40.07
C PRO A 361 -6.73 30.95 40.08
N PRO A 362 -5.87 31.96 40.37
CA PRO A 362 -4.44 31.99 40.69
C PRO A 362 -4.08 32.97 41.87
N TYR A 363 -2.82 33.05 42.31
CA TYR A 363 -2.28 34.27 42.95
C TYR A 363 -1.85 35.26 41.84
N PRO A 364 -1.94 36.61 41.99
CA PRO A 364 -1.01 37.31 42.89
C PRO A 364 -1.46 38.69 43.47
N VAL A 365 -0.56 39.25 44.31
CA VAL A 365 -0.33 40.65 44.73
C VAL A 365 -1.28 41.42 45.67
N SER A 366 -0.70 41.74 46.84
CA SER A 366 -0.69 43.00 47.63
C SER A 366 -1.98 43.72 47.99
N GLU A 367 -2.24 43.77 49.30
CA GLU A 367 -3.08 44.76 49.98
C GLU A 367 -2.49 46.17 49.87
N ALA A 368 -3.29 47.10 49.36
CA ALA A 368 -3.24 48.51 49.74
C ALA A 368 -4.65 49.09 49.70
N GLU A 369 -4.98 49.77 50.78
CA GLU A 369 -6.24 50.35 51.22
C GLU A 369 -6.93 51.26 50.18
N SER A 370 -8.26 51.24 50.15
CA SER A 370 -9.05 52.48 50.29
C SER A 370 -10.55 52.20 50.49
N SER A 371 -11.12 53.13 51.23
CA SER A 371 -12.42 53.22 51.87
C SER A 371 -13.64 53.36 50.94
N VAL A 372 -14.72 52.71 51.37
CA VAL A 372 -16.09 53.20 51.62
C VAL A 372 -16.66 54.39 50.81
N VAL A 373 -17.94 54.21 50.42
CA VAL A 373 -19.03 55.17 50.14
C VAL A 373 -19.16 55.69 48.71
N ALA A 374 -20.10 55.12 47.95
CA ALA A 374 -21.42 55.70 47.67
C ALA A 374 -22.22 54.77 46.74
#